data_AF-A0A4R6SG78-F1
#
_entry.id   AF-A0A4R6SG78-F1
#
_cell.length_a   1.000
_cell.length_b   1.000
_cell.length_c   1.000
_cell.angle_alpha   90.00
_cell.angle_beta   90.00
_cell.angle_gamma   90.00
#
_symmetry.space_group_name_H-M   'P 1'
#
loop_
_entity.id
_entity.type
_entity.pdbx_description
1 polymer ?
#
loop_
_entity_poly.entity_id
_entity_poly.type
_entity_poly.pdbx_seq_one_letter_code
_entity_poly.pdbx_strand_id
1 'polypeptide(L)'
;MAELGETTDPRALIPGDPQALRSWAQGWRTFGGAVDTAHQDLNGADPGPWQGEARQAYTGYLRATTPSWTGGSDAYRGAADAVSRYADTLEWAHGAVTTVVDDHERATTPEGKAAATTELQRIRAQVTGSGDDAARALAAAHPKPPAPQMSTMVAPAAGRGPGRYSGWEDVPTEHPDPNAINAEGRRVHILWGDEWGGGHHHDSGKPGKTVFPESWDDDKIIDNVNDVAKNPDQPPRQQRNGNWIAEGTRDGVRVEVIIDENGNVVTAYPVDGPGVAVNDENGDPQPINPEDDSDDPDGDKEEIDPEKEREEADEEDEDAAWERHKAEEQRRRAEEAEHIGDDDMASEEAGAAEESEAGADAAELAADRHRRRADQAEDADTYLIEMPW
;
A
#
# COMPACT_ATOMS: atom_id res chain seq x y z
N MET A 1 -23.00 -4.73 17.68
CA MET A 1 -24.29 -5.26 17.17
C MET A 1 -25.29 -5.14 18.30
N ALA A 2 -26.54 -4.76 18.00
CA ALA A 2 -27.58 -4.61 19.02
C ALA A 2 -28.00 -5.97 19.60
N GLU A 3 -28.54 -6.01 20.81
CA GLU A 3 -29.06 -7.22 21.45
C GLU A 3 -30.60 -7.29 21.46
N LEU A 4 -31.15 -8.49 21.71
CA LEU A 4 -32.60 -8.66 21.84
C LEU A 4 -33.14 -7.78 22.97
N GLY A 5 -34.20 -7.01 22.68
CA GLY A 5 -34.80 -6.06 23.62
C GLY A 5 -34.24 -4.64 23.53
N GLU A 6 -33.11 -4.42 22.87
CA GLU A 6 -32.62 -3.06 22.53
C GLU A 6 -33.25 -2.53 21.25
N THR A 7 -33.53 -3.42 20.31
CA THR A 7 -34.15 -3.12 19.02
C THR A 7 -34.98 -4.30 18.52
N THR A 8 -35.97 -3.98 17.68
CA THR A 8 -36.76 -4.96 16.93
C THR A 8 -36.40 -4.97 15.44
N ASP A 9 -35.50 -4.09 15.00
CA ASP A 9 -35.02 -4.05 13.62
C ASP A 9 -34.08 -5.24 13.33
N PRO A 10 -34.45 -6.17 12.43
CA PRO A 10 -33.60 -7.31 12.09
C PRO A 10 -32.25 -6.90 11.51
N ARG A 11 -32.16 -5.74 10.84
CA ARG A 11 -30.90 -5.24 10.26
C ARG A 11 -29.95 -4.66 11.31
N ALA A 12 -30.46 -4.16 12.42
CA ALA A 12 -29.65 -3.74 13.56
C ALA A 12 -29.08 -4.95 14.35
N LEU A 13 -29.82 -6.07 14.35
CA LEU A 13 -29.41 -7.31 15.01
C LEU A 13 -28.43 -8.15 14.16
N ILE A 14 -28.60 -8.14 12.83
CA ILE A 14 -27.72 -8.76 11.83
C ILE A 14 -27.47 -7.76 10.68
N PRO A 15 -26.35 -7.02 10.73
CA PRO A 15 -26.02 -6.02 9.72
C PRO A 15 -25.77 -6.59 8.33
N GLY A 16 -26.15 -5.83 7.31
CA GLY A 16 -25.77 -6.05 5.91
C GLY A 16 -26.94 -5.89 4.93
N ASP A 17 -26.61 -5.84 3.65
CA ASP A 17 -27.57 -5.70 2.55
C ASP A 17 -27.41 -6.86 1.52
N PRO A 18 -28.32 -7.85 1.54
CA PRO A 18 -28.31 -8.95 0.57
C PRO A 18 -28.39 -8.49 -0.89
N GLN A 19 -29.12 -7.41 -1.18
CA GLN A 19 -29.30 -6.93 -2.55
C GLN A 19 -28.04 -6.24 -3.08
N ALA A 20 -27.36 -5.47 -2.24
CA ALA A 20 -26.07 -4.90 -2.59
C ALA A 20 -25.03 -6.00 -2.89
N LEU A 21 -24.96 -7.04 -2.04
CA LEU A 21 -24.06 -8.18 -2.24
C LEU A 21 -24.36 -8.93 -3.55
N ARG A 22 -25.63 -9.15 -3.88
CA ARG A 22 -26.04 -9.77 -5.16
C ARG A 22 -25.66 -8.93 -6.36
N SER A 23 -25.83 -7.60 -6.26
CA SER A 23 -25.48 -6.67 -7.34
C SER A 23 -23.98 -6.69 -7.59
N TRP A 24 -23.18 -6.67 -6.53
CA TRP A 24 -21.72 -6.78 -6.61
C TRP A 24 -21.28 -8.13 -7.20
N ALA A 25 -21.84 -9.25 -6.72
CA ALA A 25 -21.57 -10.58 -7.28
C ALA A 25 -21.93 -10.68 -8.77
N GLN A 26 -23.02 -10.04 -9.21
CA GLN A 26 -23.41 -10.02 -10.63
C GLN A 26 -22.37 -9.29 -11.50
N GLY A 27 -21.76 -8.21 -10.99
CA GLY A 27 -20.65 -7.53 -11.66
C GLY A 27 -19.46 -8.47 -11.88
N TRP A 28 -19.06 -9.21 -10.84
CA TRP A 28 -17.96 -10.17 -10.90
C TRP A 28 -18.24 -11.33 -11.86
N ARG A 29 -19.47 -11.86 -11.89
CA ARG A 29 -19.86 -12.88 -12.89
C ARG A 29 -19.76 -12.34 -14.31
N THR A 30 -20.21 -11.11 -14.53
CA THR A 30 -20.18 -10.46 -15.85
C THR A 30 -18.74 -10.29 -16.31
N PHE A 31 -17.85 -9.83 -15.42
CA PHE A 31 -16.43 -9.69 -15.71
C PHE A 31 -15.75 -11.03 -16.03
N GLY A 32 -15.92 -12.05 -15.19
CA GLY A 32 -15.40 -13.40 -15.48
C GLY A 32 -15.99 -14.00 -16.77
N GLY A 33 -17.25 -13.68 -17.06
CA GLY A 33 -17.91 -13.90 -18.36
C GLY A 33 -17.10 -13.35 -19.53
N ALA A 34 -16.81 -12.04 -19.49
CA ALA A 34 -16.08 -11.34 -20.54
C ALA A 34 -14.65 -11.87 -20.74
N VAL A 35 -13.94 -12.21 -19.66
CA VAL A 35 -12.58 -12.77 -19.72
C VAL A 35 -12.57 -14.13 -20.44
N ASP A 36 -13.54 -15.00 -20.14
CA ASP A 36 -13.68 -16.30 -20.79
C ASP A 36 -14.08 -16.17 -22.27
N THR A 37 -15.01 -15.25 -22.60
CA THR A 37 -15.35 -14.98 -24.00
C THR A 37 -14.15 -14.48 -24.79
N ALA A 38 -13.41 -13.50 -24.27
CA ALA A 38 -12.20 -13.00 -24.92
C ALA A 38 -11.16 -14.11 -25.11
N HIS A 39 -11.01 -14.99 -24.13
CA HIS A 39 -10.14 -16.17 -24.23
C HIS A 39 -10.60 -17.12 -25.35
N GLN A 40 -11.88 -17.45 -25.42
CA GLN A 40 -12.45 -18.34 -26.45
C GLN A 40 -12.28 -17.76 -27.85
N ASP A 41 -12.49 -16.46 -28.01
CA ASP A 41 -12.31 -15.76 -29.29
C ASP A 41 -10.84 -15.78 -29.72
N LEU A 42 -9.90 -15.51 -28.81
CA LEU A 42 -8.46 -15.57 -29.09
C LEU A 42 -8.00 -16.99 -29.46
N ASN A 43 -8.52 -18.02 -28.79
CA ASN A 43 -8.15 -19.40 -29.06
C ASN A 43 -8.81 -19.94 -30.35
N GLY A 44 -9.97 -19.40 -30.73
CA GLY A 44 -10.70 -19.74 -31.94
C GLY A 44 -10.25 -18.97 -33.19
N ALA A 45 -9.40 -17.95 -33.05
CA ALA A 45 -8.94 -17.13 -34.17
C ALA A 45 -8.15 -17.96 -35.19
N ASP A 46 -8.59 -17.94 -36.46
CA ASP A 46 -7.84 -18.51 -37.58
C ASP A 46 -6.83 -17.47 -38.10
N PRO A 47 -5.52 -17.69 -37.94
CA PRO A 47 -4.50 -16.76 -38.44
C PRO A 47 -4.36 -16.79 -39.98
N GLY A 48 -5.15 -17.61 -40.68
CA GLY A 48 -5.16 -17.70 -42.14
C GLY A 48 -3.81 -18.20 -42.69
N PRO A 49 -3.27 -17.58 -43.76
CA PRO A 49 -2.06 -18.08 -44.44
C PRO A 49 -0.76 -17.79 -43.68
N TRP A 50 -0.78 -17.06 -42.56
CA TRP A 50 0.42 -16.67 -41.81
C TRP A 50 1.21 -17.89 -41.35
N GLN A 51 2.49 -17.99 -41.69
CA GLN A 51 3.36 -19.14 -41.42
C GLN A 51 4.77 -18.66 -41.01
N GLY A 52 5.60 -19.57 -40.52
CA GLY A 52 6.98 -19.28 -40.08
C GLY A 52 7.12 -19.21 -38.55
N GLU A 53 8.32 -18.85 -38.08
CA GLU A 53 8.69 -18.86 -36.66
C GLU A 53 7.82 -17.93 -35.80
N ALA A 54 7.46 -16.76 -36.33
CA ALA A 54 6.59 -15.81 -35.64
C ALA A 54 5.19 -16.40 -35.33
N ARG A 55 4.61 -17.18 -36.26
CA ARG A 55 3.32 -17.88 -36.04
C ARG A 55 3.44 -18.94 -34.93
N GLN A 56 4.57 -19.64 -34.89
CA GLN A 56 4.83 -20.67 -33.88
C GLN A 56 5.01 -20.03 -32.49
N ALA A 57 5.74 -18.92 -32.40
CA ALA A 57 5.90 -18.15 -31.18
C ALA A 57 4.55 -17.63 -30.65
N TYR A 58 3.73 -17.04 -31.52
CA TYR A 58 2.36 -16.61 -31.20
C TYR A 58 1.51 -17.74 -30.62
N THR A 59 1.46 -18.88 -31.33
CA THR A 59 0.67 -20.04 -30.91
C THR A 59 1.19 -20.62 -29.59
N GLY A 60 2.51 -20.62 -29.38
CA GLY A 60 3.15 -21.01 -28.14
C GLY A 60 2.75 -20.13 -26.97
N TYR A 61 2.79 -18.80 -27.15
CA TYR A 61 2.37 -17.82 -26.14
C TYR A 61 0.90 -17.99 -25.75
N LEU A 62 -0.01 -18.09 -26.73
CA LEU A 62 -1.42 -18.30 -26.46
C LEU A 62 -1.65 -19.58 -25.64
N ARG A 63 -1.04 -20.70 -26.04
CA ARG A 63 -1.15 -21.96 -25.29
C ARG A 63 -0.60 -21.86 -23.87
N ALA A 64 0.50 -21.14 -23.69
CA ALA A 64 1.13 -20.96 -22.37
C ALA A 64 0.31 -20.06 -21.44
N THR A 65 -0.41 -19.08 -21.99
CA THR A 65 -1.21 -18.12 -21.21
C THR A 65 -2.65 -18.57 -20.99
N THR A 66 -3.22 -19.42 -21.84
CA THR A 66 -4.59 -19.97 -21.70
C THR A 66 -4.94 -20.41 -20.27
N PRO A 67 -4.13 -21.22 -19.55
CA PRO A 67 -4.51 -21.69 -18.22
C PRO A 67 -4.72 -20.58 -17.18
N SER A 68 -3.99 -19.45 -17.28
CA SER A 68 -4.13 -18.34 -16.34
C SER A 68 -5.32 -17.45 -16.66
N TRP A 69 -5.73 -17.34 -17.94
CA TRP A 69 -6.98 -16.67 -18.33
C TRP A 69 -8.21 -17.44 -17.86
N THR A 70 -8.25 -18.75 -18.11
CA THR A 70 -9.35 -19.61 -17.66
C THR A 70 -9.40 -19.69 -16.13
N GLY A 71 -8.23 -19.83 -15.48
CA GLY A 71 -8.13 -19.83 -14.02
C GLY A 71 -8.61 -18.52 -13.40
N GLY A 72 -8.30 -17.38 -14.01
CA GLY A 72 -8.82 -16.07 -13.57
C GLY A 72 -10.34 -15.97 -13.70
N SER A 73 -10.89 -16.30 -14.87
CA SER A 73 -12.35 -16.32 -15.08
C SER A 73 -13.08 -17.20 -14.06
N ASP A 74 -12.58 -18.42 -13.83
CA ASP A 74 -13.19 -19.36 -12.90
C ASP A 74 -13.10 -18.86 -11.45
N ALA A 75 -12.02 -18.18 -11.08
CA ALA A 75 -11.87 -17.59 -9.76
C ALA A 75 -12.85 -16.42 -9.55
N TYR A 76 -13.02 -15.52 -10.52
CA TYR A 76 -14.02 -14.43 -10.46
C TYR A 76 -15.45 -14.97 -10.32
N ARG A 77 -15.80 -16.01 -11.08
CA ARG A 77 -17.11 -16.67 -11.00
C ARG A 77 -17.30 -17.37 -9.66
N GLY A 78 -16.29 -18.09 -9.18
CA GLY A 78 -16.32 -18.78 -7.89
C GLY A 78 -16.47 -17.83 -6.70
N ALA A 79 -15.79 -16.69 -6.72
CA ALA A 79 -15.95 -15.63 -5.73
C ALA A 79 -17.38 -15.05 -5.75
N ALA A 80 -17.91 -14.74 -6.93
CA ALA A 80 -19.28 -14.25 -7.07
C ALA A 80 -20.33 -15.24 -6.54
N ASP A 81 -20.12 -16.54 -6.75
CA ASP A 81 -20.97 -17.59 -6.21
C ASP A 81 -20.87 -17.72 -4.69
N ALA A 82 -19.70 -17.51 -4.10
CA ALA A 82 -19.53 -17.47 -2.65
C ALA A 82 -20.23 -16.26 -2.02
N VAL A 83 -20.07 -15.08 -2.61
CA VAL A 83 -20.75 -13.84 -2.18
C VAL A 83 -22.27 -13.96 -2.31
N SER A 84 -22.77 -14.59 -3.38
CA SER A 84 -24.22 -14.81 -3.54
C SER A 84 -24.78 -15.75 -2.47
N ARG A 85 -24.04 -16.81 -2.10
CA ARG A 85 -24.42 -17.69 -0.98
C ARG A 85 -24.43 -16.98 0.36
N TYR A 86 -23.50 -16.05 0.56
CA TYR A 86 -23.51 -15.17 1.73
C TYR A 86 -24.73 -14.25 1.74
N ALA A 87 -25.09 -13.65 0.61
CA ALA A 87 -26.31 -12.86 0.48
C ALA A 87 -27.58 -13.67 0.78
N ASP A 88 -27.67 -14.91 0.30
CA ASP A 88 -28.80 -15.81 0.60
C ASP A 88 -28.88 -16.14 2.10
N THR A 89 -27.72 -16.38 2.74
CA THR A 89 -27.65 -16.63 4.19
C THR A 89 -28.06 -15.39 4.98
N LEU A 90 -27.67 -14.20 4.53
CA LEU A 90 -28.03 -12.94 5.17
C LEU A 90 -29.54 -12.63 5.05
N GLU A 91 -30.14 -12.87 3.89
CA GLU A 91 -31.59 -12.73 3.70
C GLU A 91 -32.38 -13.74 4.56
N TRP A 92 -31.93 -15.00 4.61
CA TRP A 92 -32.49 -15.98 5.53
C TRP A 92 -32.39 -15.50 6.98
N ALA A 93 -31.25 -14.95 7.38
CA ALA A 93 -31.00 -14.48 8.74
C ALA A 93 -31.92 -13.31 9.12
N HIS A 94 -32.15 -12.35 8.23
CA HIS A 94 -33.12 -11.27 8.47
C HIS A 94 -34.55 -11.81 8.71
N GLY A 95 -34.97 -12.81 7.93
CA GLY A 95 -36.25 -13.49 8.13
C GLY A 95 -36.31 -14.28 9.44
N ALA A 96 -35.25 -15.04 9.76
CA ALA A 96 -35.17 -15.85 10.97
C ALA A 96 -35.19 -14.99 12.24
N VAL A 97 -34.44 -13.87 12.25
CA VAL A 97 -34.38 -12.95 13.40
C VAL A 97 -35.73 -12.31 13.69
N THR A 98 -36.55 -12.06 12.66
CA THR A 98 -37.92 -11.55 12.89
C THR A 98 -38.72 -12.51 13.79
N THR A 99 -38.60 -13.82 13.56
CA THR A 99 -39.22 -14.85 14.42
C THR A 99 -38.62 -14.87 15.83
N VAL A 100 -37.29 -14.70 15.95
CA VAL A 100 -36.60 -14.70 17.24
C VAL A 100 -36.99 -13.49 18.09
N VAL A 101 -37.16 -12.31 17.49
CA VAL A 101 -37.65 -11.10 18.17
C VAL A 101 -39.06 -11.35 18.69
N ASP A 102 -39.94 -11.86 17.84
CA ASP A 102 -41.33 -12.23 18.16
C ASP A 102 -41.42 -13.20 19.36
N ASP A 103 -40.58 -14.24 19.37
CA ASP A 103 -40.52 -15.22 20.45
C ASP A 103 -39.97 -14.61 21.74
N HIS A 104 -38.94 -13.76 21.64
CA HIS A 104 -38.37 -13.04 22.76
C HIS A 104 -39.37 -12.07 23.42
N GLU A 105 -40.20 -11.39 22.63
CA GLU A 105 -41.25 -10.49 23.12
C GLU A 105 -42.40 -11.24 23.80
N ARG A 106 -42.78 -12.42 23.29
CA ARG A 106 -43.84 -13.27 23.87
C ARG A 106 -43.39 -14.02 25.11
N ALA A 107 -42.09 -14.25 25.29
CA ALA A 107 -41.55 -15.00 26.40
C ALA A 107 -41.76 -14.27 27.76
N THR A 108 -42.54 -14.88 28.63
CA THR A 108 -42.79 -14.37 30.00
C THR A 108 -41.84 -14.96 31.05
N THR A 109 -41.08 -16.00 30.69
CA THR A 109 -40.11 -16.65 31.59
C THR A 109 -38.67 -16.32 31.20
N PRO A 110 -37.73 -16.31 32.17
CA PRO A 110 -36.30 -16.13 31.89
C PRO A 110 -35.75 -17.18 30.91
N GLU A 111 -36.24 -18.42 31.00
CA GLU A 111 -35.79 -19.52 30.14
C GLU A 111 -36.21 -19.30 28.68
N GLY A 112 -37.42 -18.79 28.44
CA GLY A 112 -37.89 -18.45 27.10
C GLY A 112 -37.08 -17.33 26.46
N LYS A 113 -36.73 -16.30 27.24
CA LYS A 113 -35.85 -15.22 26.77
C LYS A 113 -34.44 -15.70 26.46
N ALA A 114 -33.85 -16.52 27.34
CA ALA A 114 -32.54 -17.11 27.13
C ALA A 114 -32.49 -18.02 25.89
N ALA A 115 -33.56 -18.77 25.61
CA ALA A 115 -33.67 -19.58 24.40
C ALA A 115 -33.64 -18.72 23.13
N ALA A 116 -34.36 -17.59 23.09
CA ALA A 116 -34.33 -16.66 21.95
C ALA A 116 -32.93 -16.05 21.74
N THR A 117 -32.25 -15.65 22.82
CA THR A 117 -30.85 -15.18 22.75
C THR A 117 -29.92 -16.25 22.18
N THR A 118 -30.11 -17.50 22.57
CA THR A 118 -29.31 -18.63 22.08
C THR A 118 -29.52 -18.86 20.59
N GLU A 119 -30.76 -18.77 20.10
CA GLU A 119 -31.04 -18.89 18.66
C GLU A 119 -30.47 -17.70 17.86
N LEU A 120 -30.55 -16.46 18.38
CA LEU A 120 -29.90 -15.32 17.73
C LEU A 120 -28.38 -15.55 17.58
N GLN A 121 -27.72 -16.05 18.61
CA GLN A 121 -26.29 -16.38 18.53
C GLN A 121 -26.00 -17.48 17.50
N ARG A 122 -26.88 -18.48 17.37
CA ARG A 122 -26.77 -19.53 16.34
C ARG A 122 -26.88 -18.95 14.93
N ILE A 123 -27.84 -18.06 14.70
CA ILE A 123 -28.02 -17.37 13.42
C ILE A 123 -26.78 -16.54 13.09
N ARG A 124 -26.27 -15.75 14.05
CA ARG A 124 -25.04 -14.96 13.89
C ARG A 124 -23.85 -15.82 13.49
N ALA A 125 -23.63 -16.95 14.18
CA ALA A 125 -22.55 -17.86 13.86
C ALA A 125 -22.64 -18.43 12.43
N GLN A 126 -23.86 -18.71 11.95
CA GLN A 126 -24.07 -19.17 10.57
C GLN A 126 -23.80 -18.08 9.53
N VAL A 127 -24.19 -16.83 9.82
CA VAL A 127 -23.87 -15.67 8.98
C VAL A 127 -22.36 -15.44 8.94
N THR A 128 -21.67 -15.44 10.08
CA THR A 128 -20.20 -15.30 10.15
C THR A 128 -19.50 -16.39 9.35
N GLY A 129 -19.88 -17.66 9.54
CA GLY A 129 -19.26 -18.76 8.78
C GLY A 129 -19.46 -18.63 7.26
N SER A 130 -20.64 -18.22 6.81
CA SER A 130 -20.86 -17.97 5.39
C SER A 130 -20.09 -16.75 4.88
N GLY A 131 -19.88 -15.73 5.72
CA GLY A 131 -19.06 -14.56 5.40
C GLY A 131 -17.58 -14.93 5.26
N ASP A 132 -17.05 -15.76 6.16
CA ASP A 132 -15.68 -16.26 6.11
C ASP A 132 -15.44 -17.12 4.85
N ASP A 133 -16.42 -17.94 4.46
CA ASP A 133 -16.38 -18.70 3.21
C ASP A 133 -16.29 -17.78 1.98
N ALA A 134 -17.08 -16.69 1.97
CA ALA A 134 -17.02 -15.70 0.92
C ALA A 134 -15.68 -14.94 0.90
N ALA A 135 -15.17 -14.55 2.06
CA ALA A 135 -13.88 -13.87 2.19
C ALA A 135 -12.72 -14.75 1.67
N ARG A 136 -12.72 -16.05 1.98
CA ARG A 136 -11.73 -17.00 1.46
C ARG A 136 -11.82 -17.17 -0.06
N ALA A 137 -13.03 -17.22 -0.61
CA ALA A 137 -13.22 -17.30 -2.05
C ALA A 137 -12.75 -16.02 -2.77
N LEU A 138 -12.98 -14.86 -2.16
CA LEU A 138 -12.49 -13.58 -2.66
C LEU A 138 -10.95 -13.54 -2.63
N ALA A 139 -10.33 -13.88 -1.50
CA ALA A 139 -8.87 -14.01 -1.37
C ALA A 139 -8.27 -14.93 -2.45
N ALA A 140 -8.92 -16.05 -2.73
CA ALA A 140 -8.52 -17.00 -3.77
C ALA A 140 -8.79 -16.49 -5.21
N ALA A 141 -9.60 -15.45 -5.38
CA ALA A 141 -9.87 -14.75 -6.63
C ALA A 141 -9.01 -13.49 -6.84
N HIS A 142 -8.10 -13.19 -5.90
CA HIS A 142 -7.01 -12.24 -6.09
C HIS A 142 -5.72 -12.79 -6.77
N PRO A 143 -5.65 -13.90 -7.53
CA PRO A 143 -4.50 -14.12 -8.37
C PRO A 143 -4.56 -13.12 -9.54
N LYS A 144 -3.49 -12.32 -9.65
CA LYS A 144 -3.20 -11.40 -10.76
C LYS A 144 -3.63 -12.03 -12.09
N PRO A 145 -4.66 -11.50 -12.80
CA PRO A 145 -4.91 -11.95 -14.16
C PRO A 145 -3.63 -11.76 -15.00
N PRO A 146 -3.29 -12.68 -15.90
CA PRO A 146 -2.26 -12.43 -16.89
C PRO A 146 -2.71 -11.24 -17.73
N ALA A 147 -1.97 -10.14 -17.71
CA ALA A 147 -2.25 -9.02 -18.60
C ALA A 147 -2.15 -9.52 -20.06
N PRO A 148 -3.13 -9.26 -20.95
CA PRO A 148 -2.95 -9.45 -22.39
C PRO A 148 -1.85 -8.49 -22.87
N GLN A 149 -0.64 -8.99 -23.05
CA GLN A 149 0.46 -8.24 -23.65
C GLN A 149 0.43 -8.49 -25.17
N MET A 150 -0.54 -7.91 -25.89
CA MET A 150 -0.59 -8.00 -27.37
C MET A 150 0.55 -7.22 -28.03
N SER A 151 1.20 -6.30 -27.31
CA SER A 151 2.27 -5.42 -27.82
C SER A 151 3.64 -6.10 -27.97
N THR A 152 3.85 -7.30 -27.41
CA THR A 152 5.15 -8.02 -27.44
C THR A 152 5.31 -9.00 -28.61
N MET A 153 4.34 -9.10 -29.52
CA MET A 153 4.34 -10.09 -30.61
C MET A 153 5.03 -9.64 -31.91
N VAL A 154 5.54 -8.40 -31.99
CA VAL A 154 6.29 -7.91 -33.15
C VAL A 154 7.79 -7.87 -32.84
N ALA A 155 8.40 -9.06 -32.93
CA ALA A 155 9.83 -9.38 -33.16
C ALA A 155 10.84 -9.37 -31.99
N PRO A 156 11.93 -10.18 -32.06
CA PRO A 156 12.05 -11.53 -32.61
C PRO A 156 12.49 -12.57 -31.55
N ALA A 157 12.41 -13.84 -31.94
CA ALA A 157 12.86 -15.02 -31.20
C ALA A 157 14.29 -14.90 -30.63
N ALA A 158 14.39 -14.74 -29.31
CA ALA A 158 15.53 -15.19 -28.51
C ALA A 158 15.02 -15.42 -27.07
N GLY A 159 15.11 -16.67 -26.60
CA GLY A 159 14.28 -17.19 -25.51
C GLY A 159 14.45 -16.55 -24.13
N ARG A 160 13.31 -16.40 -23.42
CA ARG A 160 13.17 -16.47 -21.96
C ARG A 160 11.68 -16.65 -21.61
N GLY A 161 11.36 -17.38 -20.54
CA GLY A 161 9.99 -17.77 -20.13
C GLY A 161 9.13 -16.62 -19.54
N PRO A 162 7.89 -16.89 -19.09
CA PRO A 162 6.88 -15.87 -18.84
C PRO A 162 7.02 -15.23 -17.45
N GLY A 163 7.85 -14.18 -17.37
CA GLY A 163 7.76 -13.14 -16.35
C GLY A 163 6.84 -12.02 -16.83
N ARG A 164 6.20 -11.30 -15.90
CA ARG A 164 5.59 -10.00 -16.24
C ARG A 164 6.73 -9.10 -16.69
N TYR A 165 6.68 -8.62 -17.92
CA TYR A 165 7.61 -7.61 -18.39
C TYR A 165 7.58 -6.44 -17.42
N SER A 166 8.74 -6.14 -16.87
CA SER A 166 9.02 -5.00 -16.01
C SER A 166 10.05 -4.18 -16.76
N GLY A 167 9.94 -2.85 -16.77
CA GLY A 167 10.96 -2.01 -17.41
C GLY A 167 12.39 -2.32 -16.95
N TRP A 168 12.55 -2.82 -15.72
CA TRP A 168 13.82 -3.32 -15.19
C TRP A 168 14.48 -4.41 -16.06
N GLU A 169 13.70 -5.26 -16.75
CA GLU A 169 14.23 -6.33 -17.60
C GLU A 169 15.01 -5.80 -18.83
N ASP A 170 14.76 -4.54 -19.21
CA ASP A 170 15.38 -3.86 -20.34
C ASP A 170 16.51 -2.91 -19.93
N VAL A 171 16.80 -2.82 -18.63
CA VAL A 171 17.94 -2.06 -18.11
C VAL A 171 19.21 -2.91 -18.26
N PRO A 172 20.18 -2.53 -19.11
CA PRO A 172 21.34 -3.37 -19.42
C PRO A 172 22.43 -3.32 -18.34
N THR A 173 22.31 -2.43 -17.36
CA THR A 173 23.24 -2.22 -16.25
C THR A 173 22.74 -2.89 -14.98
N GLU A 174 23.63 -3.10 -14.01
CA GLU A 174 23.24 -3.56 -12.67
C GLU A 174 22.24 -2.58 -12.06
N HIS A 175 21.16 -3.12 -11.50
CA HIS A 175 20.07 -2.36 -10.92
C HIS A 175 19.53 -3.11 -9.69
N PRO A 176 18.80 -2.44 -8.79
CA PRO A 176 18.21 -3.09 -7.62
C PRO A 176 17.30 -4.26 -8.00
N ASP A 177 17.21 -5.29 -7.16
CA ASP A 177 16.23 -6.37 -7.35
C ASP A 177 14.82 -5.78 -7.22
N PRO A 178 13.99 -5.80 -8.29
CA PRO A 178 12.66 -5.23 -8.24
C PRO A 178 11.79 -5.84 -7.15
N ASN A 179 12.01 -7.09 -6.75
CA ASN A 179 11.20 -7.73 -5.69
C ASN A 179 11.55 -7.24 -4.28
N ALA A 180 12.75 -6.68 -4.09
CA ALA A 180 13.23 -6.17 -2.81
C ALA A 180 12.81 -4.72 -2.53
N ILE A 181 12.31 -4.00 -3.55
CA ILE A 181 11.92 -2.59 -3.44
C ILE A 181 10.75 -2.42 -2.46
N ASN A 182 10.78 -1.37 -1.63
CA ASN A 182 9.70 -1.05 -0.70
C ASN A 182 9.62 0.45 -0.39
N ALA A 183 8.42 1.02 -0.47
CA ALA A 183 8.11 2.41 -0.12
C ALA A 183 7.74 2.63 1.36
N GLU A 184 7.51 1.58 2.14
CA GLU A 184 6.96 1.72 3.50
C GLU A 184 7.82 2.60 4.42
N GLY A 185 9.16 2.49 4.29
CA GLY A 185 10.09 3.32 5.05
C GLY A 185 10.05 4.81 4.69
N ARG A 186 9.44 5.19 3.57
CA ARG A 186 9.27 6.57 3.09
C ARG A 186 7.82 7.05 3.10
N ARG A 187 6.89 6.27 3.65
CA ARG A 187 5.45 6.61 3.64
C ARG A 187 5.16 8.03 4.12
N VAL A 188 5.71 8.41 5.28
CA VAL A 188 5.51 9.76 5.85
C VAL A 188 6.09 10.85 4.94
N HIS A 189 7.31 10.63 4.43
CA HIS A 189 7.96 11.55 3.50
C HIS A 189 7.13 11.76 2.22
N ILE A 190 6.68 10.67 1.58
CA ILE A 190 5.89 10.72 0.34
C ILE A 190 4.55 11.43 0.58
N LEU A 191 3.82 11.08 1.64
CA LEU A 191 2.47 11.58 1.86
C LEU A 191 2.45 13.00 2.45
N TRP A 192 3.19 13.21 3.54
CA TRP A 192 3.05 14.41 4.37
C TRP A 192 4.30 15.31 4.35
N GLY A 193 5.40 14.77 3.85
CA GLY A 193 6.70 15.45 3.80
C GLY A 193 7.39 15.51 5.16
N ASP A 194 8.68 15.77 5.12
CA ASP A 194 9.54 15.98 6.27
C ASP A 194 10.53 17.12 6.01
N GLU A 195 11.58 17.23 6.82
CA GLU A 195 12.62 18.27 6.71
C GLU A 195 13.36 18.25 5.36
N TRP A 196 13.28 17.14 4.61
CA TRP A 196 13.99 16.91 3.37
C TRP A 196 13.08 16.94 2.14
N GLY A 197 11.82 17.35 2.28
CA GLY A 197 10.87 17.53 1.18
C GLY A 197 9.66 16.58 1.23
N GLY A 198 9.12 16.24 0.06
CA GLY A 198 7.94 15.38 -0.09
C GLY A 198 6.61 16.09 0.15
N GLY A 199 5.58 15.34 0.57
CA GLY A 199 4.24 15.86 0.85
C GLY A 199 3.32 15.89 -0.37
N HIS A 200 3.14 14.75 -1.01
CA HIS A 200 2.32 14.57 -2.21
C HIS A 200 0.92 14.05 -1.91
N HIS A 201 0.52 13.85 -0.65
CA HIS A 201 -0.87 13.60 -0.31
C HIS A 201 -1.73 14.83 -0.66
N HIS A 202 -2.98 14.62 -1.08
CA HIS A 202 -3.91 15.70 -1.43
C HIS A 202 -3.99 16.80 -0.35
N ASP A 203 -4.09 16.38 0.91
CA ASP A 203 -4.22 17.27 2.07
C ASP A 203 -2.86 17.70 2.68
N SER A 204 -1.74 17.51 1.99
CA SER A 204 -0.42 17.79 2.57
C SER A 204 -0.19 19.28 2.87
N GLY A 205 -0.90 20.16 2.15
CA GLY A 205 -0.78 21.61 2.27
C GLY A 205 0.60 22.16 1.91
N LYS A 206 1.45 21.38 1.20
CA LYS A 206 2.80 21.80 0.82
C LYS A 206 2.76 22.65 -0.45
N PRO A 207 3.05 23.96 -0.40
CA PRO A 207 2.95 24.83 -1.58
C PRO A 207 3.84 24.37 -2.74
N GLY A 208 3.33 24.49 -3.96
CA GLY A 208 4.05 24.18 -5.20
C GLY A 208 4.24 22.69 -5.51
N LYS A 209 3.79 21.77 -4.64
CA LYS A 209 3.91 20.33 -4.87
C LYS A 209 2.72 19.77 -5.63
N THR A 210 3.00 18.85 -6.55
CA THR A 210 1.97 18.00 -7.15
C THR A 210 1.43 17.04 -6.10
N VAL A 211 0.11 16.88 -6.04
CA VAL A 211 -0.56 16.02 -5.07
C VAL A 211 -1.41 14.96 -5.74
N PHE A 212 -1.46 13.79 -5.11
CA PHE A 212 -2.26 12.66 -5.57
C PHE A 212 -3.75 13.01 -5.53
N PRO A 213 -4.59 12.32 -6.32
CA PRO A 213 -6.02 12.60 -6.33
C PRO A 213 -6.63 12.47 -4.94
N GLU A 214 -7.56 13.37 -4.60
CA GLU A 214 -8.36 13.32 -3.36
C GLU A 214 -9.02 11.95 -3.14
N SER A 215 -9.37 11.26 -4.23
CA SER A 215 -9.97 9.93 -4.21
C SER A 215 -9.02 8.79 -3.82
N TRP A 216 -7.71 9.05 -3.69
CA TRP A 216 -6.73 8.06 -3.27
C TRP A 216 -6.38 8.28 -1.80
N ASP A 217 -6.69 7.29 -0.97
CA ASP A 217 -6.22 7.27 0.41
C ASP A 217 -4.72 6.93 0.50
N ASP A 218 -4.15 7.12 1.69
CA ASP A 218 -2.74 6.87 1.99
C ASP A 218 -2.26 5.48 1.53
N ASP A 219 -3.05 4.42 1.80
CA ASP A 219 -2.68 3.04 1.47
C ASP A 219 -2.66 2.83 -0.04
N LYS A 220 -3.67 3.34 -0.74
CA LYS A 220 -3.72 3.28 -2.20
C LYS A 220 -2.54 4.00 -2.86
N ILE A 221 -2.14 5.16 -2.33
CA ILE A 221 -0.96 5.88 -2.83
C ILE A 221 0.28 5.00 -2.68
N ILE A 222 0.54 4.46 -1.50
CA ILE A 222 1.73 3.66 -1.23
C ILE A 222 1.74 2.34 -2.00
N ASP A 223 0.58 1.68 -2.14
CA ASP A 223 0.45 0.46 -2.94
C ASP A 223 0.75 0.71 -4.42
N ASN A 224 0.24 1.81 -4.98
CA ASN A 224 0.51 2.18 -6.37
C ASN A 224 1.97 2.59 -6.59
N VAL A 225 2.57 3.33 -5.66
CA VAL A 225 4.01 3.67 -5.69
C VAL A 225 4.85 2.39 -5.67
N ASN A 226 4.54 1.45 -4.77
CA ASN A 226 5.23 0.16 -4.72
C ASN A 226 5.05 -0.63 -6.02
N ASP A 227 3.85 -0.66 -6.61
CA ASP A 227 3.64 -1.40 -7.86
C ASP A 227 4.40 -0.77 -9.03
N VAL A 228 4.44 0.56 -9.15
CA VAL A 228 5.21 1.28 -10.17
C VAL A 228 6.71 1.07 -9.98
N ALA A 229 7.21 1.15 -8.76
CA ALA A 229 8.63 0.96 -8.48
C ALA A 229 9.12 -0.45 -8.87
N LYS A 230 8.29 -1.47 -8.64
CA LYS A 230 8.60 -2.88 -8.94
C LYS A 230 8.33 -3.24 -10.40
N ASN A 231 7.30 -2.64 -10.98
CA ASN A 231 6.78 -2.96 -12.31
C ASN A 231 6.55 -1.66 -13.12
N PRO A 232 7.62 -0.91 -13.43
CA PRO A 232 7.51 0.29 -14.25
C PRO A 232 7.07 -0.08 -15.67
N ASP A 233 6.32 0.83 -16.28
CA ASP A 233 5.76 0.64 -17.63
C ASP A 233 6.84 0.82 -18.71
N GLN A 234 7.97 1.45 -18.35
CA GLN A 234 9.11 1.74 -19.21
C GLN A 234 10.44 1.44 -18.49
N PRO A 235 11.55 1.22 -19.20
CA PRO A 235 12.85 0.99 -18.58
C PRO A 235 13.24 2.15 -17.66
N PRO A 236 13.50 1.90 -16.37
CA PRO A 236 13.92 2.95 -15.45
C PRO A 236 15.18 3.66 -15.93
N ARG A 237 15.21 4.97 -15.70
CA ARG A 237 16.30 5.83 -16.12
C ARG A 237 17.23 6.08 -14.95
N GLN A 238 18.52 5.80 -15.11
CA GLN A 238 19.51 6.12 -14.11
C GLN A 238 19.86 7.62 -14.15
N GLN A 239 19.83 8.27 -13.00
CA GLN A 239 20.31 9.63 -12.76
C GLN A 239 21.83 9.62 -12.55
N ARG A 240 22.49 10.80 -12.66
CA ARG A 240 23.95 10.91 -12.48
C ARG A 240 24.42 10.53 -11.07
N ASN A 241 23.57 10.74 -10.08
CA ASN A 241 23.81 10.38 -8.67
C ASN A 241 23.58 8.89 -8.36
N GLY A 242 23.31 8.06 -9.37
CA GLY A 242 23.11 6.61 -9.22
C GLY A 242 21.67 6.18 -8.93
N ASN A 243 20.77 7.10 -8.59
CA ASN A 243 19.36 6.81 -8.38
C ASN A 243 18.65 6.43 -9.69
N TRP A 244 17.53 5.74 -9.55
CA TRP A 244 16.69 5.28 -10.64
C TRP A 244 15.35 5.99 -10.61
N ILE A 245 14.91 6.47 -11.77
CA ILE A 245 13.54 6.96 -11.98
C ILE A 245 12.75 5.84 -12.64
N ALA A 246 11.76 5.32 -11.93
CA ALA A 246 10.78 4.35 -12.41
C ALA A 246 9.44 5.05 -12.65
N GLU A 247 8.87 4.88 -13.84
CA GLU A 247 7.63 5.53 -14.25
C GLU A 247 6.53 4.50 -14.55
N GLY A 248 5.29 4.81 -14.16
CA GLY A 248 4.15 3.97 -14.50
C GLY A 248 2.81 4.68 -14.28
N THR A 249 1.77 4.19 -14.97
CA THR A 249 0.41 4.73 -14.90
C THR A 249 -0.50 3.78 -14.13
N ARG A 250 -1.19 4.27 -13.09
CA ARG A 250 -2.18 3.50 -12.31
C ARG A 250 -3.46 4.30 -12.15
N ASP A 251 -4.61 3.68 -12.42
CA ASP A 251 -5.92 4.35 -12.52
C ASP A 251 -5.95 5.63 -13.37
N GLY A 252 -5.09 5.71 -14.39
CA GLY A 252 -4.96 6.89 -15.26
C GLY A 252 -4.08 8.02 -14.71
N VAL A 253 -3.49 7.85 -13.53
CA VAL A 253 -2.51 8.77 -12.94
C VAL A 253 -1.10 8.28 -13.27
N ARG A 254 -0.28 9.15 -13.87
CA ARG A 254 1.13 8.87 -14.13
C ARG A 254 1.96 9.21 -12.90
N VAL A 255 2.77 8.26 -12.47
CA VAL A 255 3.53 8.33 -11.22
C VAL A 255 5.01 8.12 -11.53
N GLU A 256 5.86 8.98 -10.97
CA GLU A 256 7.31 8.82 -10.97
C GLU A 256 7.77 8.41 -9.57
N VAL A 257 8.66 7.42 -9.51
CA VAL A 257 9.22 6.88 -8.28
C VAL A 257 10.74 6.92 -8.37
N ILE A 258 11.37 7.56 -7.38
CA ILE A 258 12.84 7.64 -7.27
C ILE A 258 13.31 6.54 -6.33
N ILE A 259 14.27 5.74 -6.77
CA ILE A 259 14.76 4.55 -6.09
C ILE A 259 16.28 4.64 -6.00
N ASP A 260 16.86 4.43 -4.82
CA ASP A 260 18.31 4.42 -4.67
C ASP A 260 18.96 3.14 -5.23
N GLU A 261 20.29 3.09 -5.26
CA GLU A 261 21.05 1.94 -5.72
C GLU A 261 20.81 0.64 -4.92
N ASN A 262 20.27 0.76 -3.70
CA ASN A 262 19.97 -0.38 -2.81
C ASN A 262 18.52 -0.86 -2.96
N GLY A 263 17.71 -0.19 -3.78
CA GLY A 263 16.29 -0.53 -3.98
C GLY A 263 15.35 0.12 -2.95
N ASN A 264 15.83 1.06 -2.13
CA ASN A 264 14.93 1.83 -1.28
C ASN A 264 14.26 2.91 -2.12
N VAL A 265 12.95 3.04 -1.99
CA VAL A 265 12.26 4.23 -2.51
C VAL A 265 12.78 5.44 -1.73
N VAL A 266 13.11 6.51 -2.44
CA VAL A 266 13.53 7.81 -1.89
C VAL A 266 12.34 8.73 -1.78
N THR A 267 11.58 8.87 -2.88
CA THR A 267 10.33 9.63 -2.96
C THR A 267 9.49 9.16 -4.15
N ALA A 268 8.24 9.60 -4.23
CA ALA A 268 7.34 9.36 -5.34
C ALA A 268 6.28 10.47 -5.42
N TYR A 269 5.87 10.83 -6.63
CA TYR A 269 4.88 11.87 -6.86
C TYR A 269 4.04 11.60 -8.11
N PRO A 270 2.80 12.11 -8.16
CA PRO A 270 2.02 12.11 -9.39
C PRO A 270 2.54 13.20 -10.31
N VAL A 271 2.56 12.91 -11.60
CA VAL A 271 2.98 13.86 -12.64
C VAL A 271 1.75 14.47 -13.31
N ASP A 272 0.84 13.63 -13.80
CA ASP A 272 -0.43 14.05 -14.38
C ASP A 272 -1.50 12.96 -14.30
N GLY A 273 -2.72 13.30 -14.69
CA GLY A 273 -3.85 12.39 -14.77
C GLY A 273 -5.09 12.89 -14.02
N PRO A 274 -6.19 12.12 -14.04
CA PRO A 274 -7.45 12.51 -13.41
C PRO A 274 -7.28 12.76 -11.91
N GLY A 275 -7.61 13.98 -11.49
CA GLY A 275 -7.60 14.39 -10.07
C GLY A 275 -6.23 14.77 -9.52
N VAL A 276 -5.16 14.69 -10.31
CA VAL A 276 -3.87 15.26 -9.90
C VAL A 276 -3.96 16.78 -9.87
N ALA A 277 -3.44 17.37 -8.81
CA ALA A 277 -3.46 18.81 -8.57
C ALA A 277 -2.07 19.31 -8.18
N VAL A 278 -1.87 20.63 -8.21
CA VAL A 278 -0.70 21.32 -7.66
C VAL A 278 -1.18 22.25 -6.55
N ASN A 279 -0.55 22.19 -5.40
CA ASN A 279 -0.86 23.10 -4.30
C ASN A 279 -0.41 24.52 -4.64
N ASP A 280 -1.29 25.50 -4.45
CA ASP A 280 -0.94 26.91 -4.60
C ASP A 280 -0.05 27.45 -3.46
N GLU A 281 0.21 28.76 -3.44
CA GLU A 281 1.01 29.43 -2.41
C GLU A 281 0.49 29.25 -0.97
N ASN A 282 -0.80 28.93 -0.81
CA ASN A 282 -1.45 28.70 0.48
C ASN A 282 -1.54 27.21 0.84
N GLY A 283 -1.12 26.33 -0.07
CA GLY A 283 -1.23 24.88 0.11
C GLY A 283 -2.56 24.30 -0.37
N ASP A 284 -3.39 25.09 -1.06
CA ASP A 284 -4.69 24.62 -1.54
C ASP A 284 -4.53 23.91 -2.91
N PRO A 285 -5.04 22.68 -3.10
CA PRO A 285 -4.90 21.95 -4.36
C PRO A 285 -5.64 22.61 -5.52
N GLN A 286 -4.92 22.93 -6.60
CA GLN A 286 -5.46 23.47 -7.84
C GLN A 286 -5.33 22.45 -8.98
N PRO A 287 -6.34 22.25 -9.84
CA PRO A 287 -6.23 21.37 -11.00
C PRO A 287 -5.06 21.79 -11.90
N ILE A 288 -4.28 20.83 -12.39
CA ILE A 288 -3.20 21.11 -13.34
C ILE A 288 -3.81 21.69 -14.62
N ASN A 289 -3.47 22.94 -14.94
CA ASN A 289 -3.88 23.57 -16.19
C ASN A 289 -2.87 23.23 -17.30
N PRO A 290 -3.25 22.51 -18.37
CA PRO A 290 -2.33 22.10 -19.44
C PRO A 290 -1.78 23.26 -20.29
N GLU A 291 -2.15 24.52 -20.01
CA GLU A 291 -1.61 25.71 -20.67
C GLU A 291 -0.48 26.39 -19.89
N ASP A 292 -0.14 25.93 -18.68
CA ASP A 292 0.94 26.46 -17.82
C ASP A 292 2.21 25.57 -17.84
N ASP A 293 2.29 24.64 -18.80
CA ASP A 293 3.39 23.66 -19.00
C ASP A 293 4.73 24.30 -19.46
N SER A 294 5.06 25.50 -19.00
CA SER A 294 6.41 26.08 -19.17
C SER A 294 7.24 26.15 -17.89
N ASP A 295 6.63 25.99 -16.71
CA ASP A 295 7.36 26.00 -15.44
C ASP A 295 7.29 24.61 -14.82
N ASP A 296 8.25 23.75 -15.20
CA ASP A 296 8.64 22.55 -14.47
C ASP A 296 9.12 23.00 -13.07
N PRO A 297 8.33 22.85 -11.99
CA PRO A 297 8.70 23.41 -10.69
C PRO A 297 9.82 22.60 -10.00
N ASP A 298 10.25 21.49 -10.60
CA ASP A 298 11.45 20.73 -10.21
C ASP A 298 12.47 20.62 -11.38
N GLY A 299 12.33 21.46 -12.42
CA GLY A 299 13.17 21.43 -13.62
C GLY A 299 13.81 22.76 -13.96
N ASP A 300 14.72 23.21 -13.10
CA ASP A 300 15.82 24.06 -13.51
C ASP A 300 16.72 23.27 -14.48
N LYS A 301 16.33 23.18 -15.75
CA LYS A 301 17.28 23.00 -16.84
C LYS A 301 17.85 24.37 -17.19
N GLU A 302 18.69 24.90 -16.29
CA GLU A 302 19.70 25.84 -16.76
C GLU A 302 20.60 25.08 -17.75
N GLU A 303 20.70 25.64 -18.95
CA GLU A 303 21.68 25.23 -19.95
C GLU A 303 23.07 25.35 -19.32
N ILE A 304 23.71 24.21 -19.12
CA ILE A 304 24.93 24.03 -18.31
C ILE A 304 26.06 24.96 -18.78
N ASP A 305 26.48 25.89 -17.91
CA ASP A 305 27.71 26.66 -18.05
C ASP A 305 28.90 25.85 -17.47
N PRO A 306 29.84 25.38 -18.32
CA PRO A 306 30.93 24.49 -17.91
C PRO A 306 31.99 25.14 -17.00
N GLU A 307 31.92 26.44 -16.71
CA GLU A 307 32.82 27.09 -15.75
C GLU A 307 32.35 26.96 -14.29
N LYS A 308 31.05 26.78 -14.02
CA LYS A 308 30.52 26.62 -12.64
C LYS A 308 30.81 25.24 -12.02
N GLU A 309 30.80 24.17 -12.84
CA GLU A 309 31.16 22.80 -12.39
C GLU A 309 32.61 22.69 -11.87
N ARG A 310 33.50 23.64 -12.20
CA ARG A 310 34.88 23.63 -11.69
C ARG A 310 35.01 24.18 -10.28
N GLU A 311 34.09 25.01 -9.81
CA GLU A 311 34.11 25.54 -8.45
C GLU A 311 33.38 24.60 -7.46
N GLU A 312 32.30 23.92 -7.89
CA GLU A 312 31.58 22.96 -7.03
C GLU A 312 32.33 21.62 -6.86
N ALA A 313 33.14 21.22 -7.84
CA ALA A 313 34.01 20.04 -7.71
C ALA A 313 35.12 20.21 -6.66
N ASP A 314 35.50 21.46 -6.34
CA ASP A 314 36.48 21.76 -5.30
C ASP A 314 35.84 21.74 -3.88
N GLU A 315 34.50 21.91 -3.76
CA GLU A 315 33.77 21.81 -2.48
C GLU A 315 33.36 20.35 -2.14
N GLU A 316 33.04 19.50 -3.12
CA GLU A 316 32.78 18.06 -2.88
C GLU A 316 34.03 17.31 -2.35
N ASP A 317 35.24 17.79 -2.68
CA ASP A 317 36.49 17.25 -2.15
C ASP A 317 36.70 17.60 -0.66
N GLU A 318 36.11 18.69 -0.17
CA GLU A 318 36.14 19.07 1.26
C GLU A 318 35.17 18.22 2.10
N ASP A 319 33.98 17.92 1.59
CA ASP A 319 33.00 17.04 2.26
C ASP A 319 33.47 15.57 2.30
N ALA A 320 34.09 15.09 1.21
CA ALA A 320 34.74 13.79 1.18
C ALA A 320 35.98 13.75 2.10
N ALA A 321 36.70 14.86 2.28
CA ALA A 321 37.77 14.96 3.27
C ALA A 321 37.23 14.96 4.72
N TRP A 322 36.07 15.56 4.96
CA TRP A 322 35.42 15.62 6.27
C TRP A 322 34.88 14.26 6.74
N GLU A 323 34.25 13.48 5.86
CA GLU A 323 33.78 12.13 6.18
C GLU A 323 34.95 11.14 6.37
N ARG A 324 36.07 11.30 5.63
CA ARG A 324 37.30 10.54 5.86
C ARG A 324 37.92 10.85 7.24
N HIS A 325 37.95 12.12 7.65
CA HIS A 325 38.44 12.53 8.97
C HIS A 325 37.56 12.00 10.11
N LYS A 326 36.22 11.98 9.95
CA LYS A 326 35.28 11.37 10.90
C LYS A 326 35.51 9.86 11.08
N ALA A 327 35.69 9.13 9.98
CA ALA A 327 35.93 7.70 10.03
C ALA A 327 37.27 7.36 10.71
N GLU A 328 38.30 8.18 10.52
CA GLU A 328 39.61 8.02 11.16
C GLU A 328 39.57 8.32 12.66
N GLU A 329 38.81 9.34 13.10
CA GLU A 329 38.56 9.64 14.52
C GLU A 329 37.76 8.54 15.24
N GLN A 330 36.75 7.95 14.60
CA GLN A 330 36.01 6.82 15.16
C GLN A 330 36.88 5.58 15.31
N ARG A 331 37.78 5.35 14.35
CA ARG A 331 38.71 4.24 14.39
C ARG A 331 39.79 4.43 15.46
N ARG A 332 40.30 5.65 15.63
CA ARG A 332 41.21 6.04 16.73
C ARG A 332 40.54 5.85 18.10
N ARG A 333 39.27 6.21 18.24
CA ARG A 333 38.48 5.98 19.47
C ARG A 333 38.27 4.49 19.77
N ALA A 334 38.10 3.65 18.74
CA ALA A 334 37.97 2.21 18.91
C ALA A 334 39.30 1.56 19.31
N GLU A 335 40.41 1.99 18.72
CA GLU A 335 41.76 1.51 19.07
C GLU A 335 42.21 2.00 20.47
N GLU A 336 41.84 3.22 20.87
CA GLU A 336 42.10 3.76 22.22
C GLU A 336 41.22 3.08 23.29
N ALA A 337 40.01 2.62 22.94
CA ALA A 337 39.16 1.80 23.79
C ALA A 337 39.66 0.35 23.95
N GLU A 338 40.36 -0.20 22.94
CA GLU A 338 41.06 -1.48 23.06
C GLU A 338 42.36 -1.37 23.88
N HIS A 339 43.04 -0.22 23.85
CA HIS A 339 44.28 -0.03 24.61
C HIS A 339 44.07 0.23 26.12
N ILE A 340 42.86 0.64 26.53
CA ILE A 340 42.49 0.84 27.93
C ILE A 340 42.07 -0.49 28.62
N GLY A 341 41.93 -1.58 27.87
CA GLY A 341 41.48 -2.88 28.39
C GLY A 341 42.54 -3.75 29.08
N ASP A 342 43.83 -3.44 28.95
CA ASP A 342 44.91 -4.34 29.38
C ASP A 342 45.83 -3.81 30.51
N ASP A 343 45.68 -2.56 30.99
CA ASP A 343 46.66 -1.96 31.92
C ASP A 343 46.17 -1.53 33.33
N ASP A 344 44.92 -1.81 33.75
CA ASP A 344 44.46 -1.47 35.12
C ASP A 344 43.72 -2.62 35.84
N MET A 345 44.32 -3.81 35.81
CA MET A 345 43.97 -4.95 36.67
C MET A 345 45.10 -5.24 37.69
N ALA A 346 45.50 -4.25 38.48
CA ALA A 346 46.17 -4.47 39.76
C ALA A 346 46.16 -3.19 40.62
N SER A 347 45.62 -3.28 41.84
CA SER A 347 45.45 -2.23 42.88
C SER A 347 44.18 -1.39 42.68
N GLU A 348 43.22 -1.29 43.60
CA GLU A 348 43.26 -1.37 45.05
C GLU A 348 41.85 -1.72 45.59
N GLU A 349 41.77 -2.78 46.39
CA GLU A 349 40.72 -2.89 47.41
C GLU A 349 40.93 -1.79 48.45
N ALA A 350 39.86 -1.05 48.76
CA ALA A 350 39.53 -0.36 50.02
C ALA A 350 39.25 1.15 49.85
N GLY A 351 37.95 1.50 49.86
CA GLY A 351 37.52 2.89 49.94
C GLY A 351 36.01 3.06 49.74
N ALA A 352 35.22 2.46 50.63
CA ALA A 352 33.78 2.67 50.65
C ALA A 352 33.39 4.08 51.13
N ALA A 353 32.23 4.52 50.63
CA ALA A 353 31.27 5.45 51.25
C ALA A 353 31.56 6.96 51.24
N GLU A 354 31.02 7.66 50.23
CA GLU A 354 30.02 8.74 50.37
C GLU A 354 29.56 9.13 48.95
N GLU A 355 28.36 9.71 48.81
CA GLU A 355 27.67 10.05 47.55
C GLU A 355 26.80 8.95 46.89
N SER A 356 25.82 8.44 47.65
CA SER A 356 24.70 7.64 47.13
C SER A 356 23.31 8.23 47.42
N GLU A 357 23.12 9.56 47.39
CA GLU A 357 21.81 10.17 47.67
C GLU A 357 21.27 11.15 46.61
N ALA A 358 21.91 11.31 45.44
CA ALA A 358 21.38 12.18 44.38
C ALA A 358 20.73 11.44 43.19
N GLY A 359 20.92 10.12 43.07
CA GLY A 359 20.47 9.34 41.89
C GLY A 359 19.06 8.74 42.00
N ALA A 360 18.53 8.56 43.22
CA ALA A 360 17.25 7.88 43.42
C ALA A 360 16.04 8.80 43.23
N ASP A 361 16.14 10.09 43.58
CA ASP A 361 15.03 11.05 43.48
C ASP A 361 14.67 11.42 42.03
N ALA A 362 15.63 11.38 41.11
CA ALA A 362 15.39 11.75 39.71
C ALA A 362 14.57 10.70 38.93
N ALA A 363 14.76 9.41 39.25
CA ALA A 363 14.02 8.32 38.62
C ALA A 363 12.57 8.23 39.14
N GLU A 364 12.35 8.52 40.43
CA GLU A 364 11.00 8.52 41.03
C GLU A 364 10.15 9.71 40.54
N LEU A 365 10.76 10.89 40.36
CA LEU A 365 10.09 12.08 39.78
C LEU A 365 9.72 11.92 38.30
N ALA A 366 10.46 11.11 37.54
CA ALA A 366 10.14 10.81 36.14
C ALA A 366 8.98 9.81 36.01
N ALA A 367 8.93 8.80 36.90
CA ALA A 367 7.87 7.80 36.93
C ALA A 367 6.53 8.38 37.42
N ASP A 368 6.54 9.32 38.36
CA ASP A 368 5.33 9.97 38.88
C ASP A 368 4.68 10.94 37.87
N ARG A 369 5.52 11.58 37.02
CA ARG A 369 5.05 12.48 35.94
C ARG A 369 4.37 11.72 34.80
N HIS A 370 4.78 10.49 34.54
CA HIS A 370 4.13 9.61 33.57
C HIS A 370 2.79 9.06 34.09
N ARG A 371 2.69 8.75 35.39
CA ARG A 371 1.44 8.28 36.00
C ARG A 371 0.37 9.37 36.04
N ARG A 372 0.73 10.61 36.39
CA ARG A 372 -0.20 11.75 36.36
C ARG A 372 -0.70 12.15 34.97
N ARG A 373 0.01 11.79 33.89
CA ARG A 373 -0.43 12.02 32.51
C ARG A 373 -1.41 10.97 32.00
N ALA A 374 -1.35 9.76 32.55
CA ALA A 374 -2.31 8.69 32.24
C ALA A 374 -3.66 8.94 32.93
N ASP A 375 -3.64 9.38 34.20
CA ASP A 375 -4.88 9.68 34.95
C ASP A 375 -5.61 10.94 34.42
N GLN A 376 -4.90 11.86 33.74
CA GLN A 376 -5.49 13.07 33.14
C GLN A 376 -6.10 12.83 31.74
N ALA A 377 -5.88 11.64 31.15
CA ALA A 377 -6.48 11.23 29.89
C ALA A 377 -7.79 10.43 30.09
N GLU A 378 -8.07 9.95 31.31
CA GLU A 378 -9.30 9.22 31.64
C GLU A 378 -10.45 10.13 32.17
N ASP A 379 -10.21 11.43 32.37
CA ASP A 379 -11.20 12.38 32.92
C ASP A 379 -11.80 13.36 31.88
N ALA A 380 -11.56 13.14 30.58
CA ALA A 380 -12.11 13.96 29.49
C ALA A 380 -13.36 13.36 28.81
N ASP A 381 -13.92 12.27 29.35
CA ASP A 381 -15.10 11.60 28.81
C ASP A 381 -16.33 11.81 29.71
N THR A 382 -16.69 13.08 29.95
CA THR A 382 -18.02 13.49 30.40
C THR A 382 -18.21 14.97 30.09
N TYR A 383 -19.00 15.32 29.06
CA TYR A 383 -20.12 16.31 29.09
C TYR A 383 -20.63 16.61 27.66
N LEU A 384 -21.94 16.36 27.45
CA LEU A 384 -22.91 16.95 26.48
C LEU A 384 -22.83 16.46 25.01
N ILE A 385 -23.76 15.65 24.48
CA ILE A 385 -25.22 15.84 24.27
C ILE A 385 -25.54 17.10 23.43
N GLU A 386 -25.88 16.93 22.14
CA GLU A 386 -27.18 17.23 21.50
C GLU A 386 -27.08 17.15 19.95
N MET A 387 -28.14 16.63 19.31
CA MET A 387 -28.39 16.41 17.86
C MET A 387 -28.50 17.74 17.05
N PRO A 388 -28.91 17.86 15.74
CA PRO A 388 -29.50 16.86 14.81
C PRO A 388 -29.21 16.94 13.28
N TRP A 389 -29.68 15.88 12.62
CA TRP A 389 -29.97 15.60 11.19
C TRP A 389 -28.87 15.00 10.32
#